data_AF-A0A955S0M6-F1
#
_entry.id   AF-A0A955S0M6-F1
#
_cell.length_a   1.000
_cell.length_b   1.000
_cell.length_c   1.000
_cell.angle_alpha   90.00
_cell.angle_beta   90.00
_cell.angle_gamma   90.00
#
_symmetry.space_group_name_H-M   'P 1'
#
loop_
_entity.id
_entity.type
_entity.pdbx_description
1 polymer ?
#
loop_
_entity_poly.entity_id
_entity_poly.type
_entity_poly.pdbx_seq_one_letter_code
_entity_poly.pdbx_strand_id
1 'polypeptide(L)'
;MEHQDTIDVLKAEILRLQKRIEDLEWGNSRTNDGIKVLYKELAAKNAELQKFNELKTQLLANVSHEYKSPLTIIKEAVAIVQDGVYGEINEMQKRFLGKAINAAERLAKLVN
;
A
#
# COMPACT_ATOMS: atom_id res chain seq x y z
N MET A 1 -24.39 -33.64 62.45
CA MET A 1 -24.82 -32.33 61.92
C MET A 1 -23.69 -31.63 61.18
N GLU A 2 -22.51 -31.46 61.77
CA GLU A 2 -21.38 -30.73 61.14
C GLU A 2 -20.96 -31.20 59.73
N HIS A 3 -21.01 -32.51 59.47
CA HIS A 3 -20.67 -33.04 58.13
C HIS A 3 -21.69 -32.69 57.05
N GLN A 4 -22.98 -32.56 57.40
CA GLN A 4 -24.03 -32.21 56.44
C GLN A 4 -23.93 -30.73 56.05
N ASP A 5 -23.67 -29.85 57.02
CA ASP A 5 -23.44 -28.42 56.76
C ASP A 5 -22.21 -28.20 55.87
N THR A 6 -21.13 -28.97 56.08
CA THR A 6 -19.93 -28.89 55.23
C THR A 6 -20.22 -29.31 53.78
N ILE A 7 -21.00 -30.38 53.60
CA ILE A 7 -21.40 -30.86 52.27
C ILE A 7 -22.25 -29.82 51.54
N ASP A 8 -23.16 -29.14 52.24
CA ASP A 8 -24.06 -28.17 51.63
C ASP A 8 -23.34 -26.86 51.25
N VAL A 9 -22.35 -26.43 52.05
CA VAL A 9 -21.44 -25.32 51.68
C VAL A 9 -20.63 -25.67 50.43
N LEU A 10 -20.06 -26.88 50.34
CA LEU A 10 -19.29 -27.31 49.17
C LEU A 10 -20.15 -27.39 47.90
N LYS A 11 -21.39 -27.88 48.00
CA LYS A 11 -22.34 -27.88 46.87
C LYS A 11 -22.64 -26.46 46.38
N ALA A 12 -22.87 -25.53 47.31
CA ALA A 12 -23.12 -24.14 46.96
C ALA A 12 -21.92 -23.51 46.23
N GLU A 13 -20.70 -23.79 46.68
CA GLU A 13 -19.49 -23.29 46.01
C GLU A 13 -19.26 -23.94 44.64
N ILE A 14 -19.51 -25.24 44.49
CA ILE A 14 -19.46 -25.94 43.19
C ILE A 14 -20.43 -25.29 42.20
N LEU A 15 -21.68 -25.05 42.59
CA LEU A 15 -22.68 -24.39 41.75
C LEU A 15 -22.24 -22.97 41.35
N ARG A 16 -21.65 -22.24 42.29
CA ARG A 16 -21.11 -20.90 42.02
C ARG A 16 -19.97 -20.92 41.01
N LEU A 17 -19.04 -21.87 41.15
CA LEU A 17 -17.92 -22.03 40.23
C LEU A 17 -18.38 -22.49 38.85
N GLN A 18 -19.34 -23.41 38.78
CA GLN A 18 -19.95 -23.86 37.51
C GLN A 18 -20.55 -22.67 36.75
N LYS A 19 -21.38 -21.86 37.42
CA LYS A 19 -21.95 -20.66 36.82
C LYS A 19 -20.88 -19.69 36.31
N ARG A 20 -19.79 -19.51 37.07
CA ARG A 20 -18.69 -18.63 36.68
C ARG A 20 -17.89 -19.17 35.49
N ILE A 21 -17.75 -20.49 35.36
CA ILE A 21 -17.16 -21.13 34.18
C ILE A 21 -18.03 -20.86 32.95
N GLU A 22 -19.35 -21.07 33.05
CA GLU A 22 -20.29 -20.81 31.95
C GLU A 22 -20.24 -19.34 31.48
N ASP A 23 -20.22 -18.40 32.43
CA ASP A 23 -20.12 -16.97 32.12
C ASP A 23 -18.81 -16.63 31.39
N LEU A 24 -17.69 -17.25 31.80
CA LEU A 24 -16.38 -17.06 31.15
C LEU A 24 -16.32 -17.69 29.77
N GLU A 25 -16.86 -18.90 29.60
CA GLU A 25 -16.94 -19.58 28.31
C GLU A 25 -17.77 -18.77 27.31
N TRP A 26 -18.90 -18.24 27.77
CA TRP A 26 -19.73 -17.35 26.97
C TRP A 26 -18.99 -16.06 26.57
N GLY A 27 -18.28 -15.43 27.51
CA GLY A 27 -17.47 -14.24 27.24
C GLY A 27 -16.34 -14.50 26.24
N ASN A 28 -15.67 -15.65 26.38
CA ASN A 28 -14.63 -16.10 25.46
C ASN A 28 -15.20 -16.38 24.06
N SER A 29 -16.35 -17.05 23.97
CA SER A 29 -16.99 -17.31 22.67
C SER A 29 -17.33 -16.01 21.95
N ARG A 30 -17.92 -15.03 22.66
CA ARG A 30 -18.25 -13.72 22.07
C ARG A 30 -17.01 -12.96 21.63
N THR A 31 -15.96 -12.96 22.44
CA THR A 31 -14.68 -12.32 22.10
C THR A 31 -14.06 -12.97 20.86
N ASN A 32 -14.06 -14.31 20.80
CA ASN A 32 -13.56 -15.06 19.66
C ASN A 32 -14.34 -14.75 18.37
N ASP A 33 -15.66 -14.63 18.45
CA ASP A 33 -16.46 -14.27 17.28
C ASP A 33 -16.21 -12.82 16.84
N GLY A 34 -16.04 -11.89 17.78
CA GLY A 34 -15.59 -10.53 17.49
C GLY A 34 -14.24 -10.49 16.78
N ILE A 35 -13.26 -11.27 17.27
CA ILE A 35 -11.94 -11.39 16.64
C ILE A 35 -12.06 -11.94 15.21
N LYS A 36 -12.89 -12.95 14.97
CA LYS A 36 -13.10 -13.51 13.61
C LYS A 36 -13.68 -12.46 12.65
N VAL A 37 -14.62 -11.64 13.11
CA VAL A 37 -15.20 -10.57 12.29
C VAL A 37 -14.13 -9.54 11.94
N LEU A 38 -13.38 -9.06 12.94
CA LEU A 38 -12.30 -8.09 12.73
C LEU A 38 -11.21 -8.65 11.82
N TYR A 39 -10.87 -9.93 11.95
CA TYR A 39 -9.89 -10.59 11.09
C TYR A 39 -10.36 -10.64 9.63
N LYS A 40 -11.64 -10.95 9.39
CA LYS A 40 -12.22 -10.94 8.03
C LYS A 40 -12.19 -9.55 7.42
N GLU A 41 -12.54 -8.52 8.19
CA GLU A 41 -12.51 -7.13 7.73
C GLU A 41 -11.08 -6.67 7.42
N LEU A 42 -10.12 -6.99 8.30
CA LEU A 42 -8.71 -6.70 8.08
C LEU A 42 -8.17 -7.40 6.84
N ALA A 43 -8.52 -8.68 6.65
CA ALA A 43 -8.11 -9.43 5.46
C ALA A 43 -8.69 -8.82 4.17
N ALA A 44 -9.96 -8.41 4.18
CA ALA A 44 -10.58 -7.74 3.05
C ALA A 44 -9.90 -6.39 2.74
N LYS A 45 -9.62 -5.58 3.76
CA LYS A 45 -8.91 -4.30 3.60
C LYS A 45 -7.48 -4.49 3.10
N ASN A 46 -6.78 -5.50 3.57
CA ASN A 46 -5.44 -5.82 3.09
C ASN A 46 -5.45 -6.25 1.61
N ALA A 47 -6.44 -7.05 1.20
CA ALA A 47 -6.60 -7.43 -0.21
C ALA A 47 -6.91 -6.22 -1.10
N GLU A 48 -7.76 -5.29 -0.66
CA GLU A 48 -8.02 -4.02 -1.35
C GLU A 48 -6.73 -3.19 -1.51
N LEU A 49 -5.94 -3.06 -0.44
CA LEU A 49 -4.67 -2.33 -0.45
C LEU A 49 -3.65 -2.97 -1.39
N GLN A 50 -3.54 -4.29 -1.39
CA GLN A 50 -2.65 -5.02 -2.30
C GLN A 50 -3.03 -4.75 -3.76
N LYS A 51 -4.32 -4.88 -4.10
CA LYS A 51 -4.82 -4.58 -5.44
C LYS A 51 -4.55 -3.12 -5.85
N PHE A 52 -4.76 -2.17 -4.95
CA PHE A 52 -4.44 -0.77 -5.22
C PHE A 52 -2.95 -0.56 -5.47
N ASN A 53 -2.09 -1.21 -4.70
CA ASN A 53 -0.64 -1.11 -4.85
C ASN A 53 -0.15 -1.73 -6.17
N GLU A 54 -0.74 -2.84 -6.59
CA GLU A 54 -0.49 -3.44 -7.90
C GLU A 54 -0.87 -2.49 -9.04
N LEU A 55 -2.08 -1.90 -8.97
CA LEU A 55 -2.54 -0.92 -9.96
C LEU A 55 -1.65 0.33 -9.99
N LYS A 56 -1.21 0.82 -8.83
CA LYS A 56 -0.27 1.94 -8.74
C LYS A 56 1.07 1.60 -9.41
N THR A 57 1.61 0.42 -9.13
CA THR A 57 2.86 -0.06 -9.73
C THR A 57 2.74 -0.16 -11.24
N GLN A 58 1.65 -0.75 -11.74
CA GLN A 58 1.38 -0.86 -13.18
C GLN A 58 1.22 0.51 -13.84
N LEU A 59 0.49 1.44 -13.21
CA LEU A 59 0.33 2.80 -13.71
C LEU A 59 1.69 3.50 -13.85
N LEU A 60 2.52 3.45 -12.81
CA LEU A 60 3.85 4.08 -12.84
C LEU A 60 4.73 3.46 -13.93
N ALA A 61 4.76 2.12 -14.02
CA ALA A 61 5.53 1.44 -15.06
C ALA A 61 5.07 1.82 -16.47
N ASN A 62 3.75 1.85 -16.71
CA ASN A 62 3.19 2.22 -18.01
C ASN A 62 3.54 3.67 -18.38
N VAL A 63 3.36 4.60 -17.44
CA VAL A 63 3.69 6.01 -17.62
C VAL A 63 5.19 6.19 -17.92
N SER A 64 6.06 5.48 -17.21
CA SER A 64 7.50 5.47 -17.45
C SER A 64 7.86 5.01 -18.87
N HIS A 65 7.26 3.90 -19.32
CA HIS A 65 7.48 3.38 -20.66
C HIS A 65 6.95 4.32 -21.74
N GLU A 66 5.75 4.85 -21.56
CA GLU A 66 5.10 5.76 -22.51
C GLU A 66 5.83 7.10 -22.62
N TYR A 67 6.47 7.60 -21.55
CA TYR A 67 7.26 8.84 -21.61
C TYR A 67 8.67 8.65 -22.13
N LYS A 68 9.25 7.45 -22.03
CA LYS A 68 10.62 7.19 -22.53
C LYS A 68 10.75 7.48 -24.03
N SER A 69 9.81 6.98 -24.84
CA SER A 69 9.81 7.19 -26.29
C SER A 69 9.73 8.67 -26.71
N PRO A 70 8.73 9.47 -26.28
CA PRO A 70 8.64 10.89 -26.65
C PRO A 70 9.80 11.71 -26.09
N LEU A 71 10.33 11.39 -24.89
CA LEU A 71 11.52 12.07 -24.37
C LEU A 71 12.76 11.78 -25.21
N THR A 72 12.95 10.54 -25.68
CA THR A 72 14.02 10.19 -26.62
C THR A 72 13.89 10.99 -27.91
N ILE A 73 12.69 11.04 -28.51
CA ILE A 73 12.42 11.79 -29.74
C ILE A 73 12.72 13.28 -29.55
N ILE A 74 12.29 13.89 -28.44
CA ILE A 74 12.57 15.30 -28.13
C ILE A 74 14.08 15.55 -28.02
N LYS A 75 14.81 14.68 -27.30
CA LYS A 75 16.26 14.81 -27.16
C LYS A 75 16.98 14.72 -28.50
N GLU A 76 16.61 13.74 -29.32
CA GLU A 76 17.20 13.54 -30.66
C GLU A 76 16.91 14.73 -31.56
N ALA A 77 15.66 15.19 -31.63
CA ALA A 77 15.27 16.33 -32.45
C ALA A 77 16.05 17.61 -32.05
N VAL A 78 16.18 17.87 -30.74
CA VAL A 78 16.93 19.03 -30.25
C VAL A 78 18.43 18.90 -30.53
N ALA A 79 19.01 17.71 -30.38
CA ALA A 79 20.42 17.45 -30.65
C ALA A 79 20.76 17.67 -32.13
N ILE A 80 19.94 17.16 -33.07
CA ILE A 80 20.14 17.35 -34.50
C ILE A 80 20.18 18.84 -34.89
N VAL A 81 19.28 19.65 -34.30
CA VAL A 81 19.29 21.10 -34.52
C VAL A 81 20.51 21.76 -33.87
N GLN A 82 20.89 21.31 -32.66
CA GLN A 82 22.04 21.83 -31.94
C GLN A 82 23.38 21.56 -32.65
N ASP A 83 23.48 20.43 -33.34
CA ASP A 83 24.63 20.00 -34.14
C ASP A 83 24.72 20.72 -35.50
N GLY A 84 23.75 21.58 -35.81
CA GLY A 84 23.74 22.39 -37.04
C GLY A 84 23.36 21.61 -38.30
N VAL A 85 22.81 20.40 -38.17
CA VAL A 85 22.44 19.53 -39.31
C VAL A 85 21.44 20.21 -40.26
N TYR A 86 20.55 21.04 -39.72
CA TYR A 86 19.57 21.81 -40.47
C TYR A 86 19.98 23.27 -40.74
N GLY A 87 21.26 23.60 -40.54
CA GLY A 87 21.82 24.94 -40.75
C GLY A 87 22.49 25.52 -39.49
N GLU A 88 23.20 26.63 -39.67
CA GLU A 88 23.87 27.31 -38.57
C GLU A 88 22.88 27.88 -37.55
N ILE A 89 23.22 27.74 -36.27
CA ILE A 89 22.46 28.31 -35.16
C ILE A 89 23.31 29.35 -34.43
N ASN A 90 22.68 30.41 -33.95
CA ASN A 90 23.35 31.43 -33.14
C ASN A 90 23.48 30.99 -31.66
N GLU A 91 24.31 31.71 -30.91
CA GLU A 91 24.59 31.41 -29.49
C GLU A 91 23.33 31.45 -28.60
N MET A 92 22.37 32.32 -28.91
CA MET A 92 21.09 32.36 -28.19
C MET A 92 20.28 31.08 -28.42
N GLN A 93 20.15 30.64 -29.67
CA GLN A 93 19.48 29.38 -30.02
C GLN A 93 20.16 28.19 -29.33
N LYS A 94 21.50 28.11 -29.39
CA LYS A 94 22.29 27.06 -28.73
C LYS A 94 22.02 27.01 -27.22
N ARG A 95 21.95 28.16 -26.56
CA ARG A 95 21.63 28.26 -25.12
C ARG A 95 20.21 27.78 -24.79
N PHE A 96 19.21 28.11 -25.61
CA PHE A 96 17.83 27.67 -25.39
C PHE A 96 17.64 26.17 -25.68
N LEU A 97 18.24 25.64 -26.74
CA LEU A 97 18.25 24.20 -27.04
C LEU A 97 18.91 23.40 -25.91
N GLY A 98 20.02 23.90 -25.37
CA GLY A 98 20.66 23.31 -24.18
C GLY A 98 19.74 23.28 -22.95
N LYS A 99 18.90 24.32 -22.74
CA LYS A 99 17.89 24.30 -21.67
C LYS A 99 16.82 23.23 -21.92
N ALA A 100 16.38 23.06 -23.17
CA ALA A 100 15.40 22.04 -23.54
C ALA A 100 15.92 20.61 -23.29
N ILE A 101 17.16 20.33 -23.68
CA ILE A 101 17.82 19.04 -23.37
C ILE A 101 17.89 18.81 -21.86
N ASN A 102 18.36 19.79 -21.09
CA ASN A 102 18.44 19.67 -19.63
C ASN A 102 17.07 19.39 -18.99
N ALA A 103 16.00 20.01 -19.49
CA ALA A 103 14.64 19.76 -19.01
C ALA A 103 14.17 18.34 -19.36
N ALA A 104 14.39 17.89 -20.60
CA ALA A 104 14.06 16.54 -21.03
C ALA A 104 14.83 15.47 -20.22
N GLU A 105 16.10 15.71 -19.90
CA GLU A 105 16.90 14.82 -19.06
C GLU A 105 16.43 14.75 -17.61
N ARG A 106 16.00 15.89 -17.03
CA ARG A 106 15.39 15.89 -15.69
C ARG A 106 14.09 15.09 -15.69
N LEU A 107 13.24 15.26 -16.69
CA LEU A 107 12.00 14.48 -16.81
C LEU A 107 12.30 13.00 -16.99
N ALA A 108 13.28 12.63 -17.82
CA ALA A 108 13.70 11.25 -18.03
C ALA A 108 14.21 10.58 -16.74
N LYS A 109 14.80 11.35 -15.82
CA LYS A 109 15.23 10.85 -14.49
C LYS A 109 14.08 10.72 -13.49
N LEU A 110 12.99 11.45 -13.67
CA LEU A 110 11.82 11.37 -12.79
C LEU A 110 10.92 10.20 -13.14
N VAL A 111 10.94 9.79 -14.41
CA VAL A 111 10.14 8.67 -14.92
C VAL A 111 10.93 7.35 -14.98
N ASN A 112 12.20 7.33 -14.59
CA ASN A 112 13.01 6.11 -14.41
C ASN A 112 13.17 5.82 -12.92
#